data_AF-A0AAV0Y0I2-F1
#
_entry.id   AF-A0AAV0Y0I2-F1
#
_cell.length_a   1.000
_cell.length_b   1.000
_cell.length_c   1.000
_cell.angle_alpha   90.00
_cell.angle_beta   90.00
_cell.angle_gamma   90.00
#
_symmetry.space_group_name_H-M   'P 1'
#
loop_
_entity.id
_entity.type
_entity.pdbx_description
1 polymer ?
#
loop_
_entity_poly.entity_id
_entity_poly.type
_entity_poly.pdbx_seq_one_letter_code
_entity_poly.pdbx_strand_id
1 'polypeptide(L)'
;MPPMRRTNIGRRTRNARKINEFRRASRRTQASAAQTPRVALQNDPSAAEFSRQLPIPIDVLTGLISFPANFCEFTSSKEELITKVFPNIDVNYNNLDWAILAARNKDVDSLNFTIKFFIHRIISKLDKSIKNMSNMTEEATQ
;
A
#
# COMPACT_ATOMS: atom_id res chain seq x y z
N MET A 1 -2.76 64.79 26.56
CA MET A 1 -2.16 63.53 26.06
C MET A 1 -3.26 62.47 26.00
N PRO A 2 -3.52 61.77 24.88
CA PRO A 2 -4.50 60.69 24.83
C PRO A 2 -3.88 59.34 25.29
N PRO A 3 -4.68 58.39 25.81
CA PRO A 3 -4.15 57.17 26.41
C PRO A 3 -3.76 56.13 25.36
N MET A 4 -2.65 55.45 25.62
CA MET A 4 -2.07 54.40 24.80
C MET A 4 -2.97 53.15 24.77
N ARG A 5 -3.52 52.78 23.61
CA ARG A 5 -4.27 51.53 23.43
C ARG A 5 -3.31 50.33 23.45
N ARG A 6 -3.46 49.43 24.44
CA ARG A 6 -2.81 48.11 24.45
C ARG A 6 -3.50 47.16 23.46
N THR A 7 -2.84 46.81 22.36
CA THR A 7 -3.33 45.82 21.38
C THR A 7 -2.30 44.73 21.07
N ASN A 8 -1.96 43.89 22.06
CA ASN A 8 -1.00 42.78 21.85
C ASN A 8 -1.53 41.37 22.16
N ILE A 9 -2.77 41.22 22.66
CA ILE A 9 -3.29 39.92 23.10
C ILE A 9 -3.70 39.03 21.91
N GLY A 10 -4.32 39.59 20.86
CA GLY A 10 -4.79 38.82 19.69
C GLY A 10 -3.69 38.32 18.74
N ARG A 11 -2.48 38.88 18.78
CA ARG A 11 -1.34 38.43 17.93
C ARG A 11 -0.65 37.20 18.52
N ARG A 12 -0.52 37.13 19.86
CA ARG A 12 0.10 35.99 20.55
C ARG A 12 -0.69 34.70 20.36
N THR A 13 -2.02 34.76 20.45
CA THR A 13 -2.90 33.59 20.30
C THR A 13 -2.93 33.05 18.87
N ARG A 14 -2.87 33.91 17.86
CA ARG A 14 -2.81 33.52 16.44
C ARG A 14 -1.49 32.83 16.09
N ASN A 15 -0.37 33.28 16.65
CA ASN A 15 0.94 32.64 16.47
C ASN A 15 0.99 31.26 17.14
N ALA A 16 0.46 31.11 18.36
CA ALA A 16 0.39 29.82 19.04
C ALA A 16 -0.44 28.78 18.27
N ARG A 17 -1.56 29.21 17.66
CA ARG A 17 -2.39 28.35 16.82
C ARG A 17 -1.66 27.87 15.56
N LYS A 18 -0.97 28.77 14.86
CA LYS A 18 -0.16 28.44 13.68
C LYS A 18 0.97 27.46 14.00
N ILE A 19 1.65 27.64 15.14
CA ILE A 19 2.72 26.72 15.59
C ILE A 19 2.16 25.32 15.87
N ASN A 20 0.99 25.24 16.52
CA ASN A 20 0.36 23.95 16.80
C ASN A 20 -0.15 23.26 15.53
N GLU A 21 -0.66 24.00 14.55
CA GLU A 21 -1.03 23.45 13.24
C GLU A 21 0.20 22.92 12.50
N PHE A 22 1.32 23.65 12.50
CA PHE A 22 2.57 23.17 11.91
C PHE A 22 3.08 21.89 12.58
N ARG A 23 3.06 21.82 13.93
CA ARG A 23 3.43 20.59 14.66
C ARG A 23 2.48 19.42 14.40
N ARG A 24 1.20 19.68 14.12
CA ARG A 24 0.23 18.63 13.74
C ARG A 24 0.44 18.17 12.31
N ALA A 25 0.66 19.08 11.38
CA ALA A 25 0.98 18.77 9.99
C ALA A 25 2.27 17.95 9.90
N SER A 26 3.33 18.38 10.57
CA SER A 26 4.62 17.67 10.63
C SER A 26 4.47 16.25 11.20
N ARG A 27 3.69 16.08 12.28
CA ARG A 27 3.38 14.74 12.84
C ARG A 27 2.57 13.85 11.89
N ARG A 28 1.61 14.41 11.14
CA ARG A 28 0.86 13.67 10.12
C ARG A 28 1.74 13.24 8.95
N THR A 29 2.65 14.12 8.50
CA THR A 29 3.61 13.78 7.45
C THR A 29 4.57 12.68 7.90
N GLN A 30 5.08 12.72 9.14
CA GLN A 30 5.93 11.67 9.69
C GLN A 30 5.18 10.34 9.88
N ALA A 31 3.93 10.37 10.37
CA ALA A 31 3.10 9.18 10.52
C ALA A 31 2.69 8.56 9.17
N SER A 32 2.54 9.37 8.13
CA SER A 32 2.27 8.93 6.76
C SER A 32 3.53 8.34 6.10
N ALA A 33 4.68 8.98 6.28
CA ALA A 33 5.96 8.47 5.78
C ALA A 33 6.31 7.09 6.40
N ALA A 34 6.04 6.91 7.69
CA ALA A 34 6.23 5.64 8.41
C ALA A 34 5.37 4.48 7.89
N GLN A 35 4.31 4.74 7.11
CA GLN A 35 3.43 3.71 6.54
C GLN A 35 3.79 3.34 5.10
N THR A 36 4.79 3.99 4.50
CA THR A 36 5.29 3.55 3.20
C THR A 36 6.07 2.25 3.37
N PRO A 37 5.92 1.26 2.47
CA PRO A 37 6.64 -0.01 2.58
C PRO A 37 8.17 0.20 2.59
N ARG A 38 8.64 1.28 1.94
CA ARG A 38 10.05 1.68 1.94
C ARG A 38 10.59 2.03 3.32
N VAL A 39 9.79 2.65 4.20
CA VAL A 39 10.20 2.99 5.58
C VAL A 39 10.03 1.80 6.52
N ALA A 40 9.05 0.93 6.27
CA ALA A 40 8.87 -0.32 7.03
C ALA A 40 10.03 -1.31 6.81
N LEU A 41 10.55 -1.40 5.58
CA LEU A 41 11.68 -2.26 5.23
C LEU A 41 13.06 -1.67 5.58
N GLN A 42 13.10 -0.38 5.96
CA GLN A 42 14.36 0.32 6.25
C GLN A 42 15.10 -0.23 7.49
N ASN A 43 14.37 -0.91 8.38
CA ASN A 43 14.90 -1.54 9.59
C ASN A 43 14.91 -3.08 9.49
N ASP A 44 14.72 -3.63 8.30
CA ASP A 44 14.73 -5.07 8.11
C ASP A 44 16.16 -5.61 8.27
N PRO A 45 16.43 -6.49 9.25
CA PRO A 45 17.77 -7.05 9.45
C PRO A 45 18.29 -7.82 8.22
N SER A 46 17.39 -8.38 7.41
CA SER A 46 17.76 -9.07 6.17
C SER A 46 18.33 -8.11 5.11
N ALA A 47 17.98 -6.82 5.15
CA ALA A 47 18.52 -5.83 4.23
C ALA A 47 20.03 -5.63 4.43
N ALA A 48 20.50 -5.73 5.67
CA ALA A 48 21.93 -5.66 6.00
C ALA A 48 22.68 -6.90 5.50
N GLU A 49 22.09 -8.09 5.61
CA GLU A 49 22.64 -9.33 5.07
C GLU A 49 22.69 -9.31 3.54
N PHE A 50 21.61 -8.86 2.90
CA PHE A 50 21.54 -8.69 1.44
C PHE A 50 22.59 -7.69 0.93
N SER A 51 22.76 -6.55 1.63
CA SER A 51 23.78 -5.55 1.28
C SER A 51 25.21 -6.11 1.34
N ARG A 52 25.51 -6.98 2.32
CA ARG A 52 26.82 -7.68 2.40
C ARG A 52 27.06 -8.64 1.23
N GLN A 53 26.00 -9.21 0.67
CA GLN A 53 26.07 -10.13 -0.46
C GLN A 53 26.19 -9.42 -1.82
N LEU A 54 26.09 -8.09 -1.85
CA LEU A 54 26.28 -7.27 -3.05
C LEU A 54 27.65 -6.57 -3.00
N PRO A 55 28.76 -7.26 -3.34
CA PRO A 55 30.07 -6.63 -3.46
C PRO A 55 30.10 -5.78 -4.73
N ILE A 56 29.52 -4.59 -4.67
CA ILE A 56 29.61 -3.61 -5.75
C ILE A 56 30.83 -2.73 -5.46
N PRO A 57 31.91 -2.85 -6.23
CA PRO A 57 33.09 -2.01 -6.03
C PRO A 57 32.72 -0.54 -6.28
N ILE A 58 33.05 0.30 -5.29
CA ILE A 58 32.93 1.76 -5.37
C ILE A 58 34.31 2.30 -5.72
N ASP A 59 34.42 3.02 -6.83
CA ASP A 59 35.64 3.75 -7.15
C ASP A 59 35.78 4.95 -6.21
N VAL A 60 36.85 4.96 -5.42
CA VAL A 60 37.10 5.96 -4.38
C VAL A 60 37.41 7.35 -4.97
N LEU A 61 37.90 7.42 -6.21
CA LEU A 61 38.26 8.68 -6.87
C LEU A 61 37.04 9.38 -7.48
N THR A 62 36.10 8.62 -8.02
CA THR A 62 34.90 9.16 -8.70
C THR A 62 33.63 9.05 -7.87
N GLY A 63 33.62 8.20 -6.83
CA GLY A 63 32.43 7.87 -6.05
C GLY A 63 31.41 7.03 -6.83
N LEU A 64 31.77 6.52 -8.01
CA LEU A 64 30.88 5.76 -8.87
C LEU A 64 30.96 4.26 -8.56
N ILE A 65 29.81 3.60 -8.72
CA ILE A 65 29.71 2.15 -8.65
C ILE A 65 29.87 1.55 -10.03
N SER A 66 30.72 0.53 -10.15
CA SER A 66 30.92 -0.19 -11.40
C SER A 66 30.34 -1.59 -11.26
N PHE A 67 29.39 -1.94 -12.12
CA PHE A 67 28.85 -3.29 -12.17
C PHE A 67 29.69 -4.14 -13.12
N PRO A 68 30.03 -5.39 -12.75
CA PRO A 68 30.69 -6.30 -13.68
C PRO A 68 29.78 -6.58 -14.88
N ALA A 69 30.36 -6.89 -16.05
CA ALA A 69 29.60 -7.04 -17.29
C ALA A 69 28.52 -8.14 -17.23
N ASN A 70 28.68 -9.11 -16.34
CA ASN A 70 27.75 -10.20 -16.06
C ASN A 70 26.82 -9.93 -14.86
N PHE A 71 26.76 -8.70 -14.35
CA PHE A 71 25.91 -8.36 -13.21
C PHE A 71 24.42 -8.54 -13.49
N CYS A 72 24.00 -8.21 -14.72
CA CYS A 72 22.62 -8.33 -15.14
C CYS A 72 22.58 -9.18 -16.41
N GLU A 73 21.83 -10.28 -16.36
CA GLU A 73 21.56 -11.10 -17.52
C GLU A 73 20.29 -10.58 -18.20
N PHE A 74 20.41 -10.10 -19.43
CA PHE A 74 19.25 -9.70 -20.21
C PHE A 74 18.63 -10.94 -20.86
N THR A 75 17.35 -11.19 -20.56
CA THR A 75 16.57 -12.24 -21.23
C THR A 75 16.15 -11.78 -22.61
N SER A 76 16.23 -12.68 -23.59
CA SER A 76 15.92 -12.34 -24.99
C SER A 76 14.43 -12.42 -25.32
N SER A 77 13.64 -13.08 -24.46
CA SER A 77 12.19 -13.21 -24.63
C SER A 77 11.44 -13.00 -23.32
N LYS A 78 10.14 -12.71 -23.47
CA LYS A 78 9.21 -12.59 -22.35
C LYS A 78 9.04 -13.93 -21.64
N GLU A 79 9.00 -15.02 -22.39
CA GLU A 79 8.80 -16.38 -21.88
C GLU A 79 9.99 -16.81 -21.00
N GLU A 80 11.22 -16.52 -21.44
CA GLU A 80 12.43 -16.78 -20.66
C GLU A 80 12.44 -15.99 -19.35
N LEU A 81 12.04 -14.70 -19.41
CA LEU A 81 11.91 -13.86 -18.22
C LEU A 81 10.88 -14.43 -17.24
N ILE A 82 9.71 -14.84 -17.72
CA ILE A 82 8.66 -15.44 -16.89
C ILE A 82 9.19 -16.71 -16.20
N THR A 83 9.89 -17.58 -16.94
CA THR A 83 10.45 -18.81 -16.37
C THR A 83 11.57 -18.54 -15.35
N LYS A 84 12.42 -17.53 -15.56
CA LYS A 84 13.49 -17.16 -14.62
C LYS A 84 12.95 -16.47 -13.36
N VAL A 85 11.96 -15.57 -13.49
CA VAL A 85 11.37 -14.83 -12.36
C VAL A 85 10.39 -15.70 -11.58
N PHE A 86 9.64 -16.55 -12.26
CA PHE A 86 8.64 -17.46 -11.67
C PHE A 86 8.93 -18.91 -12.09
N PRO A 87 10.01 -19.51 -11.57
CA PRO A 87 10.34 -20.89 -11.90
C PRO A 87 9.21 -21.83 -11.46
N ASN A 88 8.86 -22.76 -12.34
CA ASN A 88 7.85 -23.79 -12.10
C ASN A 88 6.51 -23.22 -11.60
N ILE A 89 6.00 -22.16 -12.25
CA ILE A 89 4.73 -21.52 -11.88
C ILE A 89 3.57 -22.53 -11.81
N ASP A 90 3.57 -23.54 -12.67
CA ASP A 90 2.58 -24.63 -12.71
C ASP A 90 2.62 -25.53 -11.46
N VAL A 91 3.73 -25.53 -10.71
CA VAL A 91 3.87 -26.27 -9.46
C VAL A 91 3.69 -25.32 -8.27
N ASN A 92 4.27 -24.12 -8.35
CA ASN A 92 4.29 -23.15 -7.26
C ASN A 92 2.96 -22.40 -7.07
N TYR A 93 2.05 -22.38 -8.05
CA TYR A 93 0.73 -21.76 -7.84
C TYR A 93 -0.10 -22.48 -6.77
N ASN A 94 0.15 -23.78 -6.54
CA ASN A 94 -0.47 -24.57 -5.47
C ASN A 94 0.27 -24.44 -4.14
N ASN A 95 1.50 -23.91 -4.14
CA ASN A 95 2.26 -23.68 -2.93
C ASN A 95 1.80 -22.38 -2.27
N LEU A 96 1.02 -22.51 -1.19
CA LEU A 96 0.49 -21.35 -0.45
C LEU A 96 1.60 -20.39 0.01
N ASP A 97 2.80 -20.87 0.31
CA ASP A 97 3.91 -20.02 0.75
C ASP A 97 4.39 -19.06 -0.35
N TRP A 98 4.31 -19.48 -1.61
CA TRP A 98 4.58 -18.61 -2.77
C TRP A 98 3.41 -17.69 -3.08
N ALA A 99 2.18 -18.18 -2.91
CA ALA A 99 0.99 -17.35 -3.02
C ALA A 99 1.01 -16.21 -1.98
N ILE A 100 1.56 -16.42 -0.79
CA ILE A 100 1.68 -15.40 0.26
C ILE A 100 2.57 -14.21 -0.16
N LEU A 101 3.59 -14.42 -1.00
CA LEU A 101 4.41 -13.33 -1.55
C LEU A 101 3.62 -12.44 -2.53
N ALA A 102 2.68 -13.02 -3.29
CA ALA A 102 1.80 -12.29 -4.19
C ALA A 102 0.53 -11.74 -3.50
N ALA A 103 0.06 -12.43 -2.45
CA ALA A 103 -1.23 -12.20 -1.80
C ALA A 103 -1.24 -11.04 -0.78
N ARG A 104 -0.11 -10.37 -0.54
CA ARG A 104 -0.10 -9.13 0.28
C ARG A 104 -0.29 -7.85 -0.53
N ASN A 105 -0.90 -7.95 -1.70
CA ASN A 105 -1.36 -6.78 -2.44
C ASN A 105 -2.68 -6.30 -1.80
N LYS A 106 -2.57 -5.44 -0.78
CA LYS A 106 -3.71 -4.87 -0.03
C LYS A 106 -4.83 -4.34 -0.93
N ASP A 107 -4.46 -3.84 -2.11
CA ASP A 107 -5.40 -3.33 -3.11
C ASP A 107 -6.26 -4.44 -3.73
N VAL A 108 -5.68 -5.62 -3.95
CA VAL A 108 -6.38 -6.82 -4.45
C VAL A 108 -7.33 -7.37 -3.39
N ASP A 109 -6.92 -7.38 -2.12
CA ASP A 109 -7.80 -7.81 -1.01
C ASP A 109 -9.00 -6.87 -0.83
N SER A 110 -8.76 -5.56 -0.90
CA SER A 110 -9.82 -4.54 -0.85
C SER A 110 -10.81 -4.68 -2.01
N LEU A 111 -10.30 -4.94 -3.22
CA LEU A 111 -11.12 -5.18 -4.40
C LEU A 111 -11.93 -6.47 -4.27
N ASN A 112 -11.32 -7.55 -3.80
CA ASN A 112 -11.97 -8.85 -3.61
C ASN A 112 -13.08 -8.75 -2.55
N PHE A 113 -12.85 -8.02 -1.46
CA PHE A 113 -13.87 -7.73 -0.46
C PHE A 113 -15.04 -6.95 -1.06
N THR A 114 -14.73 -5.92 -1.86
CA THR A 114 -15.74 -5.09 -2.52
C THR A 114 -16.62 -5.91 -3.46
N ILE A 115 -16.01 -6.76 -4.30
CA ILE A 115 -16.74 -7.65 -5.23
C ILE A 115 -17.66 -8.60 -4.45
N LYS A 116 -17.14 -9.28 -3.42
CA LYS A 116 -17.92 -10.19 -2.59
C LYS A 116 -19.10 -9.49 -1.92
N PHE A 117 -18.89 -8.28 -1.39
CA PHE A 117 -19.94 -7.47 -0.78
C PHE A 117 -21.05 -7.14 -1.78
N PHE A 118 -20.70 -6.73 -3.01
CA PHE A 118 -21.70 -6.43 -4.04
C PHE A 118 -22.49 -7.66 -4.48
N ILE A 119 -21.82 -8.79 -4.72
CA ILE A 119 -22.48 -10.05 -5.08
C ILE A 119 -23.47 -10.46 -4.00
N HIS A 120 -23.05 -10.47 -2.73
CA HIS A 120 -23.92 -10.83 -1.61
C HIS A 120 -25.14 -9.90 -1.51
N ARG A 121 -24.94 -8.60 -1.74
CA ARG A 121 -26.02 -7.61 -1.70
C ARG A 121 -27.03 -7.80 -2.84
N ILE A 122 -26.56 -8.14 -4.04
CA ILE A 122 -27.44 -8.42 -5.18
C ILE A 122 -28.28 -9.67 -4.91
N ILE A 123 -27.64 -10.77 -4.47
CA ILE A 123 -28.33 -12.02 -4.15
C ILE A 123 -29.39 -11.78 -3.07
N SER A 124 -29.04 -11.08 -1.99
CA SER A 124 -30.00 -10.75 -0.91
C SER A 124 -31.21 -9.94 -1.39
N LYS A 125 -31.02 -9.03 -2.36
CA LYS A 125 -32.12 -8.26 -2.96
C LYS A 125 -33.02 -9.14 -3.83
N LEU A 126 -32.43 -10.04 -4.62
CA LEU A 126 -33.18 -10.96 -5.47
C LEU A 126 -34.02 -11.92 -4.61
N ASP A 127 -33.44 -12.52 -3.57
CA ASP A 127 -34.17 -13.39 -2.65
C ASP A 127 -35.37 -12.71 -1.99
N LYS A 128 -35.20 -11.45 -1.56
CA LYS A 128 -36.31 -10.65 -1.01
C LYS A 128 -37.38 -10.37 -2.04
N SER A 129 -37.00 -10.05 -3.28
CA SER A 129 -37.95 -9.81 -4.37
C SER A 129 -38.75 -11.06 -4.70
N ILE A 130 -38.10 -12.23 -4.73
CA ILE A 130 -38.75 -13.52 -4.99
C ILE A 130 -39.76 -13.84 -3.90
N LYS A 131 -39.37 -13.69 -2.62
CA LYS A 131 -40.28 -13.88 -1.48
C LYS A 131 -41.47 -12.91 -1.48
N ASN A 132 -41.26 -11.67 -1.89
CA ASN A 132 -42.35 -10.71 -1.98
C ASN A 132 -43.33 -11.08 -3.11
N MET A 133 -42.84 -11.57 -4.25
CA MET A 133 -43.69 -12.01 -5.36
C MET A 133 -44.49 -13.28 -5.01
N SER A 134 -43.91 -14.22 -4.27
CA SER A 134 -44.63 -15.42 -3.82
C SER A 134 -45.78 -15.06 -2.88
N ASN A 135 -45.56 -14.13 -1.95
CA ASN A 135 -46.60 -13.72 -1.02
C ASN A 135 -47.77 -13.01 -1.73
N MET A 136 -47.49 -12.19 -2.75
CA MET A 136 -48.54 -11.50 -3.50
C MET A 136 -49.32 -12.41 -4.46
N THR A 137 -48.75 -13.56 -4.86
CA THR A 137 -49.45 -14.54 -5.71
C THR A 137 -50.38 -15.44 -4.90
N GLU A 138 -50.03 -15.73 -3.63
CA GLU A 138 -50.91 -16.45 -2.69
C GLU A 138 -52.14 -15.60 -2.26
N GLU A 139 -51.97 -14.28 -2.08
CA GLU A 139 -53.09 -13.38 -1.72
C GLU A 139 -54.07 -13.11 -2.88
N ALA A 140 -53.63 -13.24 -4.15
CA ALA A 140 -54.46 -13.00 -5.33
C ALA A 140 -55.28 -14.22 -5.79
N THR A 141 -55.10 -15.39 -5.14
CA THR A 141 -55.79 -16.64 -5.47
C THR A 141 -56.79 -17.10 -4.39
N GLN A 142 -57.01 -16.28 -3.35
CA GLN A 142 -58.11 -16.42 -2.37
C GLN A 142 -59.26 -15.45 -2.70
#